data_AF-A0A1C6D2U2-F1
#
_entry.id   AF-A0A1C6D2U2-F1
#
_cell.length_a   1.000
_cell.length_b   1.000
_cell.length_c   1.000
_cell.angle_alpha   90.00
_cell.angle_beta   90.00
_cell.angle_gamma   90.00
#
_symmetry.space_group_name_H-M   'P 1'
#
loop_
_entity.id
_entity.type
_entity.pdbx_description
1 polymer ?
#
loop_
_entity_poly.entity_id
_entity_poly.type
_entity_poly.pdbx_seq_one_letter_code
_entity_poly.pdbx_strand_id
1 'polypeptide(L)'
;MNIFSLLNNDTSELSEEERELVESFNEAIREKLIEALAECEINELINELNYDENAFREKLTDIFINGKKGYIKMPTKTLIDIFLDKKDEGEFINLIESLGGI
;
A
#
# COMPACT_ATOMS: atom_id res chain seq x y z
N MET A 1 11.70 10.81 31.19
CA MET A 1 11.49 10.34 29.81
C MET A 1 9.99 10.36 29.52
N ASN A 2 9.51 11.24 28.65
CA ASN A 2 8.09 11.35 28.30
C ASN A 2 7.84 10.46 27.07
N ILE A 3 6.78 9.64 27.07
CA ILE A 3 6.46 8.78 25.94
C ILE A 3 6.25 9.57 24.64
N PHE A 4 5.77 10.81 24.74
CA PHE A 4 5.59 11.70 23.59
C PHE A 4 6.91 12.29 23.07
N SER A 5 7.94 12.48 23.91
CA SER A 5 9.27 12.89 23.43
C SER A 5 9.97 11.74 22.71
N LEU A 6 9.75 10.50 23.16
CA LEU A 6 10.23 9.29 22.48
C LEU A 6 9.62 9.12 21.10
N LEU A 7 8.29 9.19 21.02
CA LEU A 7 7.53 9.02 19.77
C LEU A 7 7.83 10.11 18.73
N ASN A 8 8.26 11.30 19.16
CA ASN A 8 8.65 12.41 18.29
C ASN A 8 10.14 12.41 17.92
N ASN A 9 10.88 11.37 18.32
CA ASN A 9 12.32 11.25 18.09
C ASN A 9 13.13 12.44 18.65
N ASP A 10 12.64 13.04 19.73
CA ASP A 10 13.31 14.17 20.38
C ASP A 10 14.37 13.65 21.36
N THR A 11 15.62 13.65 20.90
CA THR A 11 16.78 13.05 21.58
C THR A 11 17.81 14.08 22.03
N SER A 12 17.45 15.37 22.02
CA SER A 12 18.39 16.47 22.27
C SER A 12 18.99 16.46 23.67
N GLU A 13 18.27 15.93 24.66
CA GLU A 13 18.69 15.86 26.07
C GLU A 13 19.12 14.46 26.53
N LEU A 14 19.21 13.49 25.60
CA LEU A 14 19.50 12.10 25.93
C LEU A 14 21.00 11.78 25.86
N SER A 15 21.47 10.93 26.78
CA SER A 15 22.79 10.29 26.70
C SER A 15 22.86 9.29 25.54
N GLU A 16 24.06 8.83 25.19
CA GLU A 16 24.27 7.90 24.08
C GLU A 16 23.53 6.58 24.29
N GLU A 17 23.60 6.00 25.49
CA GLU A 17 22.89 4.77 25.85
C GLU A 17 21.36 4.95 25.77
N GLU A 18 20.86 6.11 26.19
CA GLU A 18 19.44 6.43 26.08
C GLU A 18 19.03 6.57 24.62
N ARG A 19 19.86 7.20 23.76
CA ARG A 19 19.58 7.34 22.32
C ARG A 19 19.43 6.00 21.62
N GLU A 20 20.36 5.08 21.84
CA GLU A 20 20.30 3.73 21.26
C GLU A 20 19.00 3.00 21.67
N LEU A 21 18.58 3.15 22.93
CA LEU A 21 17.31 2.59 23.42
C LEU A 21 16.09 3.24 22.76
N VAL A 22 16.10 4.57 22.56
CA VAL A 22 15.00 5.29 21.88
C VAL A 22 14.89 4.89 20.43
N GLU A 23 16.02 4.80 19.71
CA GLU A 23 16.03 4.40 18.31
C GLU A 23 15.48 2.98 18.14
N SER A 24 15.97 2.02 18.93
CA SER A 24 15.48 0.64 18.90
C SER A 24 13.98 0.54 19.22
N PHE A 25 13.52 1.30 20.22
CA PHE A 25 12.10 1.36 20.56
C PHE A 25 11.25 1.98 19.45
N ASN A 26 11.71 3.07 18.83
CA ASN A 26 11.00 3.75 17.76
C ASN A 26 10.90 2.90 16.49
N GLU A 27 11.96 2.14 16.15
CA GLU A 27 11.91 1.15 15.08
C GLU A 27 10.88 0.06 15.39
N ALA A 28 10.92 -0.51 16.60
CA ALA A 28 9.98 -1.56 17.01
C ALA A 28 8.51 -1.09 17.01
N ILE A 29 8.24 0.12 17.52
CA ILE A 29 6.89 0.70 17.47
C ILE A 29 6.47 0.95 16.02
N ARG A 30 7.35 1.48 15.18
CA ARG A 30 7.04 1.73 13.78
C ARG A 30 6.64 0.46 13.06
N GLU A 31 7.37 -0.63 13.26
CA GLU A 31 7.03 -1.94 12.69
C GLU A 31 5.66 -2.42 13.19
N LYS A 32 5.41 -2.34 14.49
CA LYS A 32 4.13 -2.75 15.08
C LYS A 32 2.95 -1.91 14.58
N LEU A 33 3.14 -0.61 14.39
CA LEU A 33 2.12 0.27 13.81
C LEU A 33 1.83 -0.09 12.36
N ILE A 34 2.85 -0.41 11.56
CA ILE A 34 2.67 -0.85 10.17
C ILE A 34 1.85 -2.15 10.12
N GLU A 35 2.18 -3.12 10.97
CA GLU A 35 1.44 -4.39 11.07
C GLU A 35 -0.02 -4.17 11.48
N ALA A 36 -0.25 -3.40 12.54
CA ALA A 36 -1.60 -3.14 13.06
C ALA A 36 -2.47 -2.37 12.05
N LEU A 37 -1.91 -1.35 11.38
CA LEU A 37 -2.62 -0.63 10.34
C LEU A 37 -2.96 -1.54 9.17
N ALA A 38 -2.03 -2.39 8.72
CA ALA A 38 -2.29 -3.35 7.66
C ALA A 38 -3.41 -4.34 8.03
N GLU A 39 -3.43 -4.83 9.27
CA GLU A 39 -4.48 -5.72 9.78
C GLU A 39 -5.85 -5.03 9.82
N CYS A 40 -5.92 -3.77 10.26
CA CYS A 40 -7.15 -2.98 10.21
C CYS A 40 -7.70 -2.86 8.78
N GLU A 41 -6.87 -2.45 7.82
CA GLU A 41 -7.25 -2.29 6.41
C GLU A 41 -7.72 -3.62 5.79
N ILE A 42 -7.04 -4.74 6.10
CA ILE A 42 -7.43 -6.08 5.64
C ILE A 42 -8.80 -6.47 6.21
N ASN A 43 -9.03 -6.25 7.50
CA ASN A 43 -10.30 -6.58 8.14
C ASN A 43 -11.45 -5.74 7.56
N GLU A 44 -11.21 -4.46 7.25
CA GLU A 44 -12.19 -3.63 6.53
C GLU A 44 -12.53 -4.19 5.16
N LEU A 45 -11.52 -4.56 4.36
CA LEU A 45 -11.73 -5.17 3.04
C LEU A 45 -12.52 -6.50 3.13
N ILE A 46 -12.21 -7.35 4.12
CA ILE A 46 -12.95 -8.60 4.35
C ILE A 46 -14.41 -8.31 4.72
N ASN A 47 -14.65 -7.30 5.56
CA ASN A 47 -16.00 -6.91 5.91
C ASN A 47 -16.77 -6.39 4.70
N GLU A 48 -16.19 -5.50 3.90
CA GLU A 48 -16.82 -5.00 2.68
C GLU A 48 -17.13 -6.14 1.69
N LEU A 49 -16.22 -7.10 1.52
CA LEU A 49 -16.48 -8.27 0.67
C LEU A 49 -17.76 -9.02 1.08
N ASN A 50 -18.08 -9.08 2.38
CA ASN A 50 -19.25 -9.78 2.89
C ASN A 50 -20.56 -8.97 2.81
N TYR A 51 -20.49 -7.63 2.78
CA TYR A 51 -21.65 -6.75 2.94
C TYR A 51 -21.90 -5.80 1.76
N ASP A 52 -20.85 -5.36 1.06
CA ASP A 52 -20.89 -4.44 -0.06
C ASP A 52 -19.76 -4.75 -1.06
N GLU A 53 -20.05 -5.65 -2.02
CA GLU A 53 -19.09 -6.05 -3.05
C GLU A 53 -18.60 -4.87 -3.90
N ASN A 54 -19.43 -3.84 -4.09
CA ASN A 54 -19.04 -2.67 -4.88
C ASN A 54 -18.01 -1.84 -4.11
N ALA A 55 -18.25 -1.55 -2.83
CA ALA A 55 -17.27 -0.86 -1.99
C ALA A 55 -15.93 -1.63 -1.93
N PHE A 56 -15.99 -2.96 -1.77
CA PHE A 56 -14.81 -3.81 -1.82
C PHE A 56 -14.05 -3.68 -3.15
N ARG A 57 -14.76 -3.78 -4.28
CA ARG A 57 -14.16 -3.65 -5.62
C ARG A 57 -13.55 -2.26 -5.81
N GLU A 58 -14.19 -1.21 -5.34
CA GLU A 58 -13.68 0.17 -5.42
C GLU A 58 -12.38 0.33 -4.62
N LYS A 59 -12.36 -0.07 -3.34
CA LYS A 59 -11.13 0.01 -2.52
C LYS A 59 -9.99 -0.83 -3.10
N LEU A 60 -10.28 -2.04 -3.54
CA LEU A 60 -9.25 -2.92 -4.11
C LEU A 60 -8.72 -2.37 -5.44
N THR A 61 -9.59 -1.79 -6.28
CA THR A 61 -9.20 -1.11 -7.52
C THR A 61 -8.29 0.08 -7.23
N ASP A 62 -8.64 0.90 -6.23
CA ASP A 62 -7.81 2.03 -5.81
C ASP A 62 -6.41 1.57 -5.35
N ILE A 63 -6.33 0.50 -4.55
CA ILE A 63 -5.05 -0.08 -4.12
C ILE A 63 -4.20 -0.50 -5.34
N PHE A 64 -4.80 -1.18 -6.33
CA PHE A 64 -4.07 -1.61 -7.53
C PHE A 64 -3.64 -0.45 -8.43
N ILE A 65 -4.41 0.64 -8.52
CA ILE A 65 -4.09 1.79 -9.37
C ILE A 65 -3.13 2.74 -8.66
N ASN A 66 -3.47 3.18 -7.45
CA ASN A 66 -2.85 4.31 -6.74
C ASN A 66 -1.86 3.89 -5.64
N GLY A 67 -1.85 2.62 -5.23
CA GLY A 67 -0.96 2.10 -4.19
C GLY A 67 0.54 2.34 -4.44
N LYS A 68 1.39 2.00 -3.47
CA LYS A 68 2.85 2.25 -3.57
C LYS A 68 3.48 1.61 -4.82
N LYS A 69 3.03 0.41 -5.18
CA LYS A 69 3.36 -0.30 -6.43
C LYS A 69 2.17 -0.34 -7.40
N GLY A 70 1.31 0.67 -7.35
CA GLY A 70 0.11 0.73 -8.18
C GLY A 70 0.43 0.98 -9.66
N TYR A 71 -0.48 0.55 -10.54
CA TYR A 71 -0.30 0.59 -11.99
C TYR A 71 -0.06 2.00 -12.54
N ILE A 72 -0.60 3.06 -11.91
CA ILE A 72 -0.41 4.44 -12.38
C ILE A 72 1.06 4.90 -12.35
N LYS A 73 1.90 4.25 -11.52
CA LYS A 73 3.33 4.57 -11.38
C LYS A 73 4.21 3.73 -12.30
N MET A 74 3.65 2.77 -13.04
CA MET A 74 4.42 1.87 -13.89
C MET A 74 4.57 2.41 -15.32
N PRO A 75 5.71 2.15 -15.99
CA PRO A 75 5.84 2.41 -17.41
C PRO A 75 4.82 1.62 -18.23
N THR A 76 4.32 2.19 -19.33
CA THR A 76 3.34 1.54 -20.22
C THR A 76 3.78 0.16 -20.70
N LYS A 77 5.08 -0.02 -21.03
CA LYS A 77 5.61 -1.32 -21.42
C LYS A 77 5.41 -2.38 -20.34
N THR A 78 5.72 -2.05 -19.08
CA THR A 78 5.50 -2.94 -17.93
C THR A 78 4.02 -3.29 -17.76
N LEU A 79 3.11 -2.33 -18.01
CA LEU A 79 1.67 -2.59 -17.95
C LEU A 79 1.22 -3.54 -19.06
N ILE A 80 1.75 -3.41 -20.28
CA ILE A 80 1.47 -4.31 -21.40
C ILE A 80 1.99 -5.72 -21.08
N ASP A 81 3.23 -5.84 -20.59
CA ASP A 81 3.81 -7.12 -20.21
C ASP A 81 2.96 -7.81 -19.11
N ILE A 82 2.57 -7.08 -18.05
CA ILE A 82 1.70 -7.60 -16.99
C ILE A 82 0.31 -7.98 -17.53
N PHE A 83 -0.23 -7.22 -18.48
CA PHE A 83 -1.53 -7.53 -19.09
C PHE A 83 -1.45 -8.84 -19.86
N LEU A 84 -0.44 -9.00 -20.73
CA LEU A 84 -0.22 -10.21 -21.54
C LEU A 84 0.16 -11.45 -20.70
N ASP A 85 0.71 -11.26 -19.50
CA ASP A 85 0.93 -12.35 -18.55
C ASP A 85 -0.39 -12.86 -17.91
N LYS A 86 -1.39 -11.98 -17.81
CA LYS A 86 -2.69 -12.27 -17.15
C LYS A 86 -3.81 -12.60 -18.14
N LYS A 87 -3.69 -12.10 -19.37
CA LYS A 87 -4.68 -12.07 -20.44
C LYS A 87 -3.98 -12.40 -21.76
N ASP A 88 -4.70 -12.92 -22.73
CA ASP A 88 -4.08 -13.26 -24.02
C ASP A 88 -3.95 -12.05 -24.96
N GLU A 89 -3.20 -12.25 -26.05
CA GLU A 89 -2.99 -11.25 -27.10
C GLU A 89 -4.33 -10.81 -27.75
N GLY A 90 -5.32 -11.70 -27.83
CA GLY A 90 -6.63 -11.39 -28.39
C GLY A 90 -7.40 -10.39 -27.53
N GLU A 91 -7.39 -10.58 -26.20
CA GLU A 91 -7.94 -9.60 -25.26
C GLU A 91 -7.20 -8.26 -25.31
N PHE A 92 -5.90 -8.27 -25.54
CA PHE A 92 -5.11 -7.04 -25.70
C PHE A 92 -5.46 -6.30 -27.00
N ILE A 93 -5.65 -7.02 -28.12
CA ILE A 93 -6.12 -6.45 -29.38
C ILE A 93 -7.51 -5.83 -29.20
N ASN A 94 -8.45 -6.55 -28.57
CA ASN A 94 -9.79 -6.01 -28.27
C ASN A 94 -9.72 -4.73 -27.43
N LEU A 95 -8.79 -4.66 -26.46
CA LEU A 95 -8.58 -3.45 -25.67
C LEU A 95 -8.12 -2.29 -26.56
N ILE A 96 -7.14 -2.50 -27.44
CA ILE A 96 -6.67 -1.47 -28.37
C ILE A 96 -7.80 -1.00 -29.29
N GLU A 97 -8.57 -1.94 -29.86
CA GLU A 97 -9.71 -1.65 -30.72
C GLU A 97 -10.78 -0.84 -29.99
N SER A 98 -11.01 -1.10 -28.69
CA SER A 98 -11.96 -0.34 -27.87
C SER A 98 -11.55 1.13 -27.63
N LEU A 99 -10.25 1.44 -27.72
CA LEU A 99 -9.73 2.81 -27.61
C LEU A 99 -9.91 3.59 -28.91
N GLY A 100 -9.92 2.86 -30.03
CA GLY A 100 -10.05 3.40 -31.38
C GLY A 100 -11.48 3.47 -31.86
N GLY A 101 -12.40 4.09 -31.10
CA GLY A 101 -13.74 4.45 -31.59
C GLY A 101 -13.71 5.45 -32.75
N ILE A 102 -13.14 5.04 -33.88
CA ILE A 102 -13.11 5.59 -35.23
C ILE A 102 -13.43 4.43 -36.17
#